data_AF-A0A7W0FKU4-F1
#
_entry.id   AF-A0A7W0FKU4-F1
#
_cell.length_a   1.000
_cell.length_b   1.000
_cell.length_c   1.000
_cell.angle_alpha   90.00
_cell.angle_beta   90.00
_cell.angle_gamma   90.00
#
_symmetry.space_group_name_H-M   'P 1'
#
loop_
_entity.id
_entity.type
_entity.pdbx_description
1 polymer ?
#
loop_
_entity_poly.entity_id
_entity_poly.type
_entity_poly.pdbx_seq_one_letter_code
_entity_poly.pdbx_strand_id
1 'polypeptide(L)'
;MNVKFLNPFVDAAAEVLMAEAKVTISKGTLTLQKSAMTTDEVTVLINLVGQVQGVVLFGLSEQLGMKLVSKMMDQEFAAFDNLAQSGVAELGNVISGRATVMLSDAGYQST
;
A
#
# COMPACT_ATOMS: atom_id res chain seq x y z
N MET A 1 -11.94 -6.51 -13.49
CA MET A 1 -10.63 -5.85 -13.60
C MET A 1 -9.62 -6.88 -14.05
N ASN A 2 -8.74 -6.58 -15.02
CA ASN A 2 -7.69 -7.52 -15.45
C ASN A 2 -6.61 -7.60 -14.34
N VAL A 3 -6.15 -8.80 -13.99
CA VAL A 3 -5.10 -9.03 -12.98
C VAL A 3 -3.83 -8.22 -13.29
N LYS A 4 -3.59 -7.90 -14.57
CA LYS A 4 -2.50 -7.03 -15.03
C LYS A 4 -2.46 -5.65 -14.36
N PHE A 5 -3.59 -5.11 -13.90
CA PHE A 5 -3.63 -3.83 -13.18
C PHE A 5 -3.22 -3.95 -11.70
N LEU A 6 -3.20 -5.16 -11.13
CA LEU A 6 -2.82 -5.40 -9.74
C LEU A 6 -1.31 -5.57 -9.56
N ASN A 7 -0.62 -6.15 -10.55
CA ASN A 7 0.82 -6.39 -10.47
C ASN A 7 1.63 -5.12 -10.14
N PRO A 8 1.38 -3.95 -10.77
CA PRO A 8 2.05 -2.70 -10.40
C PRO A 8 1.95 -2.35 -8.92
N PHE A 9 0.80 -2.60 -8.27
CA PHE A 9 0.63 -2.32 -6.84
C PHE A 9 1.40 -3.29 -5.96
N VAL A 10 1.44 -4.57 -6.34
CA VAL A 10 2.17 -5.60 -5.60
C VAL A 10 3.68 -5.38 -5.72
N ASP A 11 4.15 -5.00 -6.91
CA ASP A 11 5.56 -4.70 -7.18
C ASP A 11 5.98 -3.40 -6.49
N ALA A 12 5.16 -2.35 -6.58
CA ALA A 12 5.38 -1.09 -5.87
C ALA A 12 5.44 -1.28 -4.35
N ALA A 13 4.54 -2.08 -3.77
CA ALA A 13 4.57 -2.38 -2.34
C ALA A 13 5.89 -3.07 -1.95
N ALA A 14 6.40 -3.98 -2.78
CA ALA A 14 7.68 -4.65 -2.54
C ALA A 14 8.86 -3.66 -2.53
N GLU A 15 8.92 -2.80 -3.54
CA GLU A 15 9.99 -1.82 -3.68
C GLU A 15 9.97 -0.80 -2.54
N VAL A 16 8.81 -0.23 -2.23
CA VAL A 16 8.67 0.80 -1.19
C VAL A 16 8.94 0.24 0.20
N LEU A 17 8.38 -0.94 0.54
CA LEU A 17 8.63 -1.55 1.85
C LEU A 17 10.11 -1.94 2.04
N MET A 18 10.79 -2.33 0.97
CA MET A 18 12.22 -2.60 1.01
C MET A 18 13.04 -1.31 1.17
N ALA A 19 12.68 -0.24 0.47
CA ALA A 19 13.39 1.03 0.51
C ALA A 19 13.18 1.77 1.86
N GLU A 20 11.94 1.92 2.29
CA GLU A 20 11.55 2.78 3.41
C GLU A 20 11.64 2.05 4.76
N ALA A 21 11.27 0.78 4.81
CA ALA A 21 11.20 0.01 6.05
C ALA A 21 12.25 -1.11 6.14
N LYS A 22 13.13 -1.26 5.13
CA LYS A 22 14.18 -2.29 5.08
C LYS A 22 13.65 -3.69 5.40
N VAL A 23 12.45 -3.99 4.90
CA VAL A 23 11.81 -5.30 5.06
C VAL A 23 11.71 -5.99 3.70
N THR A 24 12.02 -7.28 3.69
CA THR A 24 11.79 -8.12 2.52
C THR A 24 10.38 -8.68 2.61
N ILE A 25 9.64 -8.61 1.51
CA ILE A 25 8.29 -9.16 1.44
C ILE A 25 8.23 -10.40 0.55
N SER A 26 7.36 -11.34 0.92
CA SER A 26 6.96 -12.46 0.07
C SER A 26 5.56 -12.22 -0.46
N LYS A 27 5.39 -12.25 -1.77
CA LYS A 27 4.07 -12.09 -2.41
C LYS A 27 3.24 -13.36 -2.18
N GLY A 28 2.01 -13.18 -1.70
CA GLY A 28 1.03 -14.26 -1.63
C GLY A 28 0.37 -14.53 -2.98
N THR A 29 -0.59 -15.46 -2.99
CA THR A 29 -1.39 -15.76 -4.18
C THR A 29 -2.42 -14.66 -4.41
N LEU A 30 -2.49 -14.14 -5.64
CA LEU A 30 -3.52 -13.18 -6.04
C LEU A 30 -4.88 -13.86 -6.17
N THR A 31 -5.89 -13.31 -5.51
CA THR A 31 -7.25 -13.83 -5.52
C THR A 31 -8.25 -12.72 -5.80
N LEU A 32 -9.31 -13.02 -6.57
CA LEU A 32 -10.44 -12.12 -6.73
C LEU A 32 -11.35 -12.25 -5.50
N GLN A 33 -11.52 -11.14 -4.76
CA GLN A 33 -12.47 -11.06 -3.67
C GLN A 33 -13.85 -10.65 -4.17
N LYS A 34 -14.91 -11.26 -3.63
CA LYS A 34 -16.30 -10.96 -4.00
C LYS A 34 -16.89 -9.77 -3.23
N SER A 35 -16.26 -9.38 -2.12
CA SER A 35 -16.65 -8.20 -1.33
C SER A 35 -15.41 -7.35 -1.02
N ALA A 36 -15.64 -6.07 -0.77
CA ALA A 36 -14.62 -5.12 -0.31
C ALA A 36 -14.55 -5.05 1.23
N MET A 37 -15.05 -6.08 1.94
CA MET A 37 -14.94 -6.12 3.40
C MET A 37 -13.50 -6.40 3.78
N THR A 38 -12.88 -5.45 4.49
CA THR A 38 -11.59 -5.65 5.14
C THR A 38 -11.84 -6.18 6.55
N THR A 39 -11.07 -7.18 6.97
CA THR A 39 -11.07 -7.68 8.35
C THR A 39 -9.89 -7.15 9.16
N ASP A 40 -9.10 -6.27 8.55
CA ASP A 40 -7.89 -5.73 9.13
C ASP A 40 -8.17 -4.53 10.03
N GLU A 41 -7.37 -4.38 11.08
CA GLU A 41 -7.52 -3.34 12.10
C GLU A 41 -7.30 -1.93 11.52
N VAL A 42 -6.39 -1.80 10.55
CA VAL A 42 -6.08 -0.55 9.85
C VAL A 42 -6.21 -0.75 8.35
N THR A 43 -6.95 0.14 7.68
CA THR A 43 -7.09 0.15 6.23
C THR A 43 -6.79 1.53 5.67
N VAL A 44 -5.80 1.63 4.78
CA VAL A 44 -5.56 2.85 4.00
C VAL A 44 -6.34 2.77 2.70
N LEU A 45 -7.18 3.77 2.44
CA LEU A 45 -7.99 3.89 1.24
C LEU A 45 -7.41 4.95 0.31
N ILE A 46 -7.06 4.54 -0.90
CA ILE A 46 -6.56 5.44 -1.94
C ILE A 46 -7.50 5.41 -3.14
N ASN A 47 -7.97 6.58 -3.57
CA ASN A 47 -8.75 6.72 -4.79
C ASN A 47 -7.80 6.92 -5.98
N LEU A 48 -7.95 6.09 -7.00
CA LEU A 48 -7.29 6.26 -8.28
C LEU A 48 -8.23 6.96 -9.25
N VAL A 49 -7.74 8.05 -9.84
CA VAL A 49 -8.45 8.85 -10.84
C VAL A 49 -7.59 8.89 -12.11
N GLY A 50 -8.24 8.90 -13.29
CA GLY A 50 -7.58 8.91 -14.59
C GLY A 50 -8.17 7.90 -15.58
N GLN A 51 -7.32 7.31 -16.43
CA GLN A 51 -7.74 6.25 -17.37
C GLN A 51 -8.06 4.95 -16.65
N VAL A 52 -7.40 4.70 -15.51
CA VAL A 52 -7.75 3.65 -14.56
C VAL A 52 -8.43 4.32 -13.38
N GLN A 53 -9.67 3.92 -13.11
CA GLN A 53 -10.46 4.42 -11.98
C GLN A 53 -10.77 3.28 -11.03
N GLY A 54 -10.64 3.54 -9.73
CA GLY A 54 -10.93 2.55 -8.72
C GLY A 54 -10.45 2.98 -7.35
N VAL A 55 -10.61 2.06 -6.40
CA VAL A 55 -10.16 2.23 -5.02
C VAL A 55 -9.14 1.15 -4.71
N VAL A 56 -8.02 1.55 -4.12
CA VAL A 56 -7.00 0.64 -3.60
C VAL A 56 -7.11 0.66 -2.08
N LEU A 57 -7.19 -0.53 -1.49
CA LEU A 57 -7.25 -0.73 -0.06
C LEU A 57 -5.99 -1.47 0.40
N PHE A 58 -5.22 -0.85 1.28
CA PHE A 58 -4.10 -1.50 1.97
C PHE A 58 -4.52 -1.84 3.39
N GLY A 59 -4.80 -3.12 3.63
CA GLY A 59 -5.16 -3.65 4.94
C GLY A 59 -3.95 -4.19 5.70
N LEU A 60 -3.85 -3.88 6.98
CA LEU A 60 -2.82 -4.39 7.88
C LEU A 60 -3.30 -4.38 9.34
N SER A 61 -2.66 -5.20 10.18
CA SER A 61 -2.85 -5.09 11.63
C SER A 61 -2.20 -3.81 12.17
N GLU A 62 -2.72 -3.29 13.28
CA GLU A 62 -2.19 -2.13 13.97
C GLU A 62 -0.72 -2.38 14.36
N GLN A 63 -0.43 -3.59 14.86
CA GLN A 63 0.93 -3.98 15.23
C GLN A 63 1.90 -3.92 14.03
N LEU A 64 1.49 -4.38 12.84
CA LEU A 64 2.33 -4.30 11.66
C LEU A 64 2.55 -2.84 11.26
N GLY A 65 1.49 -2.02 11.31
CA GLY A 65 1.53 -0.61 10.98
C GLY A 65 2.55 0.13 11.85
N MET A 66 2.44 -0.04 13.17
CA MET A 66 3.40 0.51 14.13
C MET A 66 4.84 0.05 13.86
N LYS A 67 5.07 -1.24 13.56
CA LYS A 67 6.41 -1.75 13.26
C LYS A 67 7.00 -1.13 11.98
N LEU A 68 6.18 -0.92 10.95
CA LEU A 68 6.63 -0.30 9.70
C LEU A 68 7.01 1.16 9.92
N VAL A 69 6.13 1.96 10.53
CA VAL A 69 6.43 3.38 10.80
C VAL A 69 7.60 3.54 11.77
N SER A 70 7.74 2.63 12.75
CA SER A 70 8.88 2.66 13.67
C SER A 70 10.21 2.51 12.93
N LYS A 71 10.26 1.62 11.93
CA LYS A 71 11.46 1.43 11.10
C LYS A 71 11.72 2.60 10.16
N MET A 72 10.67 3.20 9.61
CA MET A 72 10.79 4.35 8.70
C MET A 72 11.30 5.59 9.43
N MET A 73 10.87 5.79 10.67
CA MET A 73 11.18 6.98 11.48
C MET A 73 12.33 6.80 12.46
N ASP A 74 12.91 5.58 12.54
CA ASP A 74 13.93 5.20 13.52
C ASP A 74 13.53 5.55 14.97
N GLN A 75 12.25 5.32 15.30
CA GLN A 75 11.65 5.65 16.58
C GLN A 75 10.63 4.56 16.97
N GLU A 76 10.58 4.14 18.24
CA GLU A 76 9.55 3.22 18.70
C GLU A 76 8.20 3.91 18.95
N PHE A 77 7.12 3.27 18.51
CA PHE A 77 5.74 3.69 18.77
C PHE A 77 5.09 2.74 19.78
N ALA A 78 4.62 3.29 20.91
CA ALA A 78 3.95 2.53 21.96
C ALA A 78 2.44 2.37 21.71
N ALA A 79 1.86 3.18 20.83
CA ALA A 79 0.45 3.14 20.45
C ALA A 79 0.28 3.66 19.02
N PHE A 80 -0.85 3.30 18.40
CA PHE A 80 -1.24 3.81 17.09
C PHE A 80 -1.85 5.21 17.21
N ASP A 81 -1.00 6.19 17.51
CA ASP A 81 -1.37 7.59 17.63
C ASP A 81 -1.47 8.28 16.25
N ASN A 82 -1.78 9.58 16.25
CA ASN A 82 -1.93 10.37 15.03
C ASN A 82 -0.68 10.37 14.14
N LEU A 83 0.52 10.24 14.74
CA LEU A 83 1.78 10.22 13.99
C LEU A 83 1.98 8.84 13.34
N ALA A 84 1.72 7.76 14.07
CA ALA A 84 1.72 6.41 13.51
C ALA A 84 0.68 6.27 12.37
N GLN A 85 -0.54 6.77 12.58
CA GLN A 85 -1.58 6.80 11.56
C GLN A 85 -1.13 7.56 10.31
N SER A 86 -0.52 8.74 10.49
CA SER A 86 -0.02 9.55 9.37
C SER A 86 1.11 8.86 8.62
N GLY A 87 2.02 8.18 9.33
CA GLY A 87 3.09 7.40 8.71
C GLY A 87 2.57 6.23 7.88
N VAL A 88 1.55 5.52 8.36
CA VAL A 88 0.90 4.43 7.60
C VAL A 88 0.14 4.96 6.39
N ALA A 89 -0.56 6.10 6.51
CA ALA A 89 -1.24 6.74 5.39
C ALA A 89 -0.23 7.18 4.31
N GLU A 90 0.89 7.76 4.72
CA GLU A 90 1.94 8.18 3.79
C GLU A 90 2.61 6.99 3.08
N LEU A 91 2.82 5.88 3.80
CA LEU A 91 3.28 4.64 3.16
C LEU A 91 2.31 4.19 2.04
N GLY A 92 1.00 4.25 2.27
CA GLY A 92 -0.01 3.96 1.25
C GLY A 92 0.04 4.92 0.05
N ASN A 93 0.29 6.21 0.29
CA ASN A 93 0.49 7.21 -0.77
C ASN A 93 1.72 6.89 -1.62
N VAL A 94 2.87 6.61 -0.99
CA VAL A 94 4.13 6.33 -1.69
C VAL A 94 4.01 5.05 -2.54
N ILE A 95 3.40 3.99 -2.00
CA ILE A 95 3.12 2.76 -2.77
C ILE A 95 2.24 3.08 -3.98
N SER A 96 1.17 3.85 -3.78
CA SER A 96 0.24 4.19 -4.86
C SER A 96 0.90 5.05 -5.93
N GLY A 97 1.70 6.04 -5.55
CA GLY A 97 2.45 6.87 -6.49
C GLY A 97 3.42 6.04 -7.33
N ARG A 98 4.15 5.11 -6.70
CA ARG A 98 5.05 4.19 -7.41
C ARG A 98 4.28 3.26 -8.36
N ALA A 99 3.14 2.73 -7.93
CA ALA A 99 2.29 1.90 -8.77
C ALA A 99 1.73 2.66 -9.98
N THR A 100 1.35 3.93 -9.82
CA THR A 100 0.88 4.79 -10.91
C THR A 100 1.97 5.05 -11.96
N VAL A 101 3.23 5.24 -11.54
CA VAL A 101 4.36 5.33 -12.48
C VAL A 101 4.50 4.03 -13.27
N MET A 102 4.48 2.88 -12.61
CA MET A 102 4.56 1.57 -13.27
C MET A 102 3.38 1.30 -14.21
N LEU A 103 2.17 1.75 -13.85
CA LEU A 103 1.00 1.70 -14.72
C LEU A 103 1.19 2.56 -15.97
N SER A 104 1.71 3.77 -15.80
CA SER A 104 2.01 4.69 -16.91
C SER A 104 3.05 4.09 -17.86
N ASP A 105 4.12 3.48 -17.34
CA ASP A 105 5.15 2.79 -18.13
C ASP A 105 4.58 1.59 -18.88
N ALA A 106 3.55 0.94 -18.32
CA ALA A 106 2.79 -0.13 -18.99
C ALA A 106 1.73 0.38 -19.99
N GLY A 107 1.63 1.70 -20.20
CA GLY A 107 0.73 2.35 -21.15
C GLY A 107 -0.64 2.75 -20.59
N TYR A 108 -0.82 2.75 -19.26
CA TYR A 108 -2.06 3.10 -18.59
C TYR A 108 -1.87 4.36 -17.74
N GLN A 109 -2.31 5.53 -18.21
CA GLN A 109 -2.08 6.78 -17.49
C GLN A 109 -3.07 6.97 -16.32
N SER A 110 -2.54 7.32 -15.15
CA SER A 110 -3.30 7.79 -13.97
C SER A 110 -2.70 9.12 -13.52
N THR A 111 -3.56 10.02 -13.05
CA THR A 111 -3.23 11.40 -12.63
C THR A 111 -3.65 11.64 -11.21
#